data_AF-A0A182AQY5-F1
#
_entry.id   AF-A0A182AQY5-F1
#
_cell.length_a   1.000
_cell.length_b   1.000
_cell.length_c   1.000
_cell.angle_alpha   90.00
_cell.angle_beta   90.00
_cell.angle_gamma   90.00
#
_symmetry.space_group_name_H-M   'P 1'
#
loop_
_entity.id
_entity.type
_entity.pdbx_description
1 polymer ?
#
loop_
_entity_poly.entity_id
_entity_poly.type
_entity_poly.pdbx_seq_one_letter_code
_entity_poly.pdbx_strand_id
1 'polypeptide(L)' 'MKRFAIAALTTLATVAALTVQVPAQANQPNMKAALVSLNQARQSLEKATHDKGGHRVKAIQLIDEAIREVEAGIESGR' A
#
# COMPACT_ATOMS: atom_id res chain seq x y z
N MET A 1 53.87 44.59 18.05
CA MET A 1 54.60 43.43 17.47
C MET A 1 54.39 42.22 18.38
N LYS A 2 54.25 41.02 17.79
CA LYS A 2 53.71 39.71 18.29
C LYS A 2 52.31 39.48 17.67
N ARG A 3 52.16 38.96 16.43
CA ARG A 3 52.28 37.53 16.01
C ARG A 3 51.61 36.66 17.08
N PHE A 4 50.52 35.93 16.85
CA PHE A 4 50.34 34.84 15.89
C PHE A 4 48.86 34.61 15.58
N ALA A 5 48.56 34.42 14.30
CA ALA A 5 47.34 33.80 13.82
C ALA A 5 47.34 32.31 14.15
N ILE A 6 46.24 31.74 14.64
CA ILE A 6 45.72 30.44 14.19
C ILE A 6 44.19 30.52 14.29
N ALA A 7 43.55 30.56 13.12
CA ALA A 7 42.14 30.30 12.95
C ALA A 7 41.86 28.84 13.34
N ALA A 8 41.12 28.63 14.43
CA ALA A 8 40.54 27.32 14.72
C ALA A 8 39.14 27.29 14.09
N LEU A 9 39.12 27.11 12.77
CA LEU A 9 37.92 26.83 11.99
C LEU A 9 37.42 25.45 12.43
N THR A 10 36.54 25.40 13.42
CA THR A 10 35.88 24.17 13.84
C THR A 10 34.96 23.72 12.71
N THR A 11 35.45 22.81 11.87
CA THR A 11 34.66 22.17 10.82
C THR A 11 33.62 21.29 11.49
N LEU A 12 32.41 21.83 11.61
CA LEU A 12 31.22 21.09 12.00
C LEU A 12 30.86 20.15 10.85
N ALA A 13 31.40 18.93 10.86
CA ALA A 13 31.03 17.88 9.92
C ALA A 13 29.64 17.33 10.31
N THR A 14 28.58 18.07 9.96
CA THR A 14 27.23 17.53 9.98
C THR A 14 27.12 16.51 8.86
N VAL A 15 27.25 15.23 9.21
CA VAL A 15 26.86 14.12 8.34
C VAL A 15 25.34 14.20 8.20
N ALA A 16 24.87 14.85 7.13
CA ALA A 16 23.48 14.82 6.75
C ALA A 16 23.14 13.39 6.31
N ALA A 17 22.56 12.62 7.21
CA ALA A 17 21.97 11.32 6.90
C ALA A 17 20.86 11.56 5.88
N LEU A 18 21.15 11.29 4.60
CA LEU A 18 20.16 11.18 3.54
C LEU A 18 19.31 9.94 3.82
N THR A 19 18.35 10.06 4.72
CA THR A 19 17.27 9.09 4.80
C THR A 19 16.47 9.25 3.53
N VAL A 20 16.61 8.30 2.61
CA VAL A 20 15.66 8.14 1.52
C VAL A 20 14.33 7.82 2.19
N GLN A 21 13.50 8.85 2.44
CA GLN A 21 12.09 8.67 2.73
C GLN A 21 11.50 8.07 1.46
N VAL A 22 11.49 6.74 1.38
CA VAL A 22 10.57 6.04 0.50
C VAL A 22 9.21 6.48 1.01
N PRO A 23 8.45 7.29 0.25
CA PRO A 23 7.11 7.64 0.69
C PRO A 23 6.41 6.31 0.89
N ALA A 24 5.92 6.09 2.11
CA ALA A 24 5.05 4.98 2.42
C ALA A 24 3.71 5.21 1.72
N GLN A 25 3.71 5.33 0.38
CA GLN A 25 2.60 4.85 -0.42
C GLN A 25 2.52 3.38 -0.06
N ALA A 26 1.75 3.09 0.99
CA ALA A 26 1.98 1.94 1.84
C ALA A 26 1.96 0.70 0.96
N ASN A 27 3.09 0.01 0.90
CA ASN A 27 3.15 -1.21 0.13
C ASN A 27 2.24 -2.21 0.87
N GLN A 28 0.99 -2.36 0.40
CA GLN A 28 -0.04 -3.22 1.00
C GLN A 28 -0.18 -4.52 0.18
N PRO A 29 0.83 -5.42 0.18
CA PRO A 29 0.83 -6.61 -0.67
C PRO A 29 -0.34 -7.53 -0.36
N ASN A 30 -0.75 -7.62 0.92
CA ASN A 30 -1.86 -8.48 1.35
C ASN A 30 -3.21 -7.95 0.84
N MET A 31 -3.43 -6.63 0.86
CA MET A 31 -4.65 -6.03 0.32
C MET A 31 -4.73 -6.21 -1.21
N LYS A 32 -3.61 -6.04 -1.91
CA LYS A 32 -3.53 -6.32 -3.36
C LYS A 32 -3.79 -7.80 -3.66
N ALA A 33 -3.22 -8.71 -2.87
CA ALA A 33 -3.47 -10.15 -3.01
C ALA A 33 -4.94 -10.49 -2.76
N ALA A 34 -5.55 -9.91 -1.72
CA ALA A 34 -6.98 -10.08 -1.44
C ALA A 34 -7.85 -9.61 -2.61
N LEU A 35 -7.54 -8.44 -3.20
CA LEU A 35 -8.23 -7.93 -4.37
C LEU A 35 -8.16 -8.90 -5.57
N VAL A 36 -6.99 -9.50 -5.82
CA VAL A 36 -6.81 -10.52 -6.86
C VAL A 36 -7.66 -11.76 -6.57
N SER A 37 -7.63 -12.28 -5.35
CA SER A 37 -8.41 -13.46 -4.96
C SER A 37 -9.92 -13.22 -5.05
N LEU A 38 -10.40 -12.05 -4.65
CA LEU A 38 -11.81 -11.66 -4.76
C LEU A 38 -12.26 -11.62 -6.24
N ASN A 39 -11.46 -11.02 -7.11
CA ASN A 39 -11.75 -10.98 -8.55
C ASN A 39 -11.78 -12.39 -9.17
N GLN A 40 -10.87 -13.28 -8.78
CA GLN A 40 -10.88 -14.67 -9.24
C GLN A 40 -12.11 -15.45 -8.74
N ALA A 41 -12.51 -15.25 -7.48
CA ALA A 41 -13.71 -15.85 -6.92
C ALA A 41 -14.96 -15.36 -7.65
N ARG A 42 -15.06 -14.04 -7.92
CA ARG A 42 -16.14 -13.42 -8.70
C ARG A 42 -16.28 -14.06 -10.08
N GLN A 43 -15.18 -14.14 -10.83
CA GLN A 43 -15.16 -14.76 -12.17
C GLN A 43 -15.57 -16.23 -12.13
N SER A 44 -15.20 -16.96 -11.07
CA SER A 44 -15.59 -18.36 -10.90
C SER A 44 -17.09 -18.51 -10.68
N LEU A 45 -17.71 -17.60 -9.92
CA LEU A 45 -19.16 -17.57 -9.70
C LEU A 45 -19.94 -17.10 -10.93
N GLU A 46 -19.39 -16.19 -11.75
CA GLU A 46 -19.99 -15.79 -13.01
C GLU A 46 -20.07 -16.96 -14.01
N LYS A 47 -19.08 -17.85 -13.99
CA LYS A 47 -19.05 -19.06 -14.82
C LYS A 47 -19.91 -20.21 -14.27
N ALA A 48 -20.41 -20.12 -13.04
CA ALA A 48 -21.23 -21.17 -12.46
C ALA A 48 -22.62 -21.21 -13.12
N THR A 49 -23.02 -22.39 -13.60
CA THR A 49 -24.21 -22.58 -14.46
C THR A 49 -25.55 -22.40 -13.77
N HIS A 50 -25.63 -22.65 -12.46
CA HIS A 50 -26.88 -22.54 -11.71
C HIS A 50 -26.71 -21.60 -10.52
N ASP A 51 -27.74 -20.80 -10.24
CA ASP A 51 -27.73 -19.85 -9.12
C ASP A 51 -27.73 -20.53 -7.74
N LYS A 52 -28.00 -21.84 -7.69
CA LYS A 52 -28.05 -22.66 -6.47
C LYS A 52 -28.95 -22.01 -5.40
N GLY A 53 -30.21 -21.74 -5.76
CA GLY A 53 -31.18 -21.11 -4.84
C GLY A 53 -30.91 -19.64 -4.53
N GLY A 54 -30.23 -18.90 -5.42
CA GLY A 54 -29.89 -17.49 -5.22
C GLY A 54 -28.52 -17.25 -4.58
N HIS A 55 -27.85 -18.30 -4.11
CA HIS A 55 -26.57 -18.20 -3.42
C HIS A 55 -25.45 -17.69 -4.31
N ARG A 56 -25.42 -18.04 -5.60
CA ARG A 56 -24.38 -17.57 -6.54
C ARG A 56 -24.47 -16.06 -6.72
N VAL A 57 -25.67 -15.54 -7.01
CA VAL A 57 -25.89 -14.09 -7.14
C VAL A 57 -25.58 -13.37 -5.82
N LYS A 58 -26.05 -13.91 -4.68
CA LYS A 58 -25.75 -13.32 -3.36
C LYS A 58 -24.26 -13.29 -3.06
N ALA A 59 -23.51 -14.33 -3.41
CA ALA A 59 -22.06 -14.40 -3.22
C ALA A 59 -21.34 -13.36 -4.10
N ILE A 60 -21.76 -13.17 -5.36
CA ILE A 60 -21.21 -12.12 -6.23
C ILE A 60 -21.41 -10.74 -5.60
N GLN A 61 -22.61 -10.43 -5.10
CA GLN A 61 -22.89 -9.14 -4.45
C GLN A 61 -21.99 -8.87 -3.24
N LEU A 62 -21.77 -9.89 -2.39
CA LEU A 62 -20.89 -9.78 -1.22
C LEU A 62 -19.42 -9.60 -1.64
N ILE A 63 -18.97 -10.27 -2.70
CA ILE A 63 -17.63 -10.10 -3.23
C ILE A 63 -17.46 -8.69 -3.82
N ASP A 64 -18.44 -8.17 -4.54
CA ASP A 64 -18.40 -6.81 -5.08
C ASP A 64 -18.29 -5.75 -3.95
N GLU A 65 -18.96 -5.98 -2.82
CA GLU A 65 -18.83 -5.15 -1.63
C GLU A 65 -17.45 -5.25 -1.00
N ALA A 66 -16.92 -6.47 -0.83
CA ALA A 66 -15.57 -6.68 -0.31
C ALA A 66 -14.49 -6.04 -1.20
N ILE A 67 -14.65 -6.09 -2.54
CA ILE A 67 -13.74 -5.42 -3.49
C ILE A 67 -13.70 -3.92 -3.23
N ARG A 68 -14.86 -3.26 -3.09
CA ARG A 68 -14.94 -1.82 -2.83
C ARG A 68 -14.24 -1.44 -1.52
N GLU A 69 -14.46 -2.21 -0.46
CA GLU A 69 -13.82 -1.96 0.85
C GLU A 69 -12.30 -2.15 0.78
N VAL A 70 -11.81 -3.16 0.05
CA VAL A 70 -10.37 -3.38 -0.15
C VAL A 70 -9.74 -2.24 -0.95
N GLU A 71 -10.39 -1.78 -2.01
CA GLU A 71 -9.93 -0.63 -2.80
C GLU A 71 -9.90 0.66 -1.98
N ALA A 72 -10.95 0.91 -1.18
CA ALA A 72 -11.00 2.03 -0.25
C ALA A 72 -9.91 1.95 0.82
N GLY A 73 -9.65 0.75 1.36
CA GLY A 73 -8.56 0.51 2.32
C GLY A 73 -7.18 0.79 1.72
N ILE A 74 -6.95 0.37 0.47
CA ILE A 74 -5.72 0.69 -0.27
C ILE A 74 -5.58 2.21 -0.48
N GLU A 75 -6.69 2.93 -0.73
CA GLU A 75 -6.70 4.40 -0.87
C GLU A 75 -6.48 5.15 0.42
N SER A 76 -7.06 4.68 1.52
CA SER A 76 -6.91 5.34 2.82
C SER A 76 -5.47 5.34 3.35
N GLY A 77 -4.62 4.41 2.87
CA GLY A 77 -3.21 4.30 3.25
C GLY A 77 -2.25 5.11 2.36
N ARG A 78 -2.76 6.06 1.58
CA ARG A 78 -1.99 6.96 0.71
C ARG A 78 -1.50 8.21 1.44
#